data_AF-A0A8T6TXU5-F1
#
_entry.id   AF-A0A8T6TXU5-F1
#
_cell.length_a   1.000
_cell.length_b   1.000
_cell.length_c   1.000
_cell.angle_alpha   90.00
_cell.angle_beta   90.00
_cell.angle_gamma   90.00
#
_symmetry.space_group_name_H-M   'P 1'
#
loop_
_entity.id
_entity.type
_entity.pdbx_description
1 polymer ?
#
loop_
_entity_poly.entity_id
_entity_poly.type
_entity_poly.pdbx_seq_one_letter_code
_entity_poly.pdbx_strand_id
1 'polypeptide(L)'
;LYPKVYLAAFNAEIDWVADTIRCALTTSSYTVSDAHDYFDDITNEVVGTGYVADGEALGTKTATFTDDASATAWVASTAYVV
;
A
#
# COMPACT_ATOMS: atom_id res chain seq x y z
N LEU A 1 1.43 -7.78 1.84
CA LEU A 1 1.98 -6.75 2.74
C LEU A 1 2.70 -7.48 3.86
N TYR A 2 3.89 -7.05 4.29
CA TYR A 2 4.66 -7.73 5.35
C TYR A 2 3.86 -7.74 6.67
N PRO A 3 3.88 -8.82 7.48
CA PRO A 3 3.14 -8.87 8.73
C PRO A 3 3.51 -7.75 9.71
N LYS A 4 4.78 -7.31 9.76
CA LYS A 4 5.24 -6.23 10.62
C LYS A 4 5.08 -4.81 10.04
N VAL A 5 4.47 -4.66 8.85
CA VAL A 5 4.34 -3.35 8.17
C VAL A 5 3.70 -2.26 9.04
N TYR A 6 2.71 -2.60 9.86
CA TYR A 6 2.06 -1.63 10.72
C TYR A 6 2.96 -1.20 11.88
N LEU A 7 3.77 -2.11 12.41
CA LEU A 7 4.76 -1.77 13.44
C LEU A 7 5.77 -0.76 12.87
N ALA A 8 6.32 -1.03 11.68
CA ALA A 8 7.23 -0.12 10.99
C ALA A 8 6.57 1.24 10.67
N ALA A 9 5.32 1.24 10.19
CA ALA A 9 4.58 2.46 9.91
C ALA A 9 4.36 3.32 11.16
N PHE A 10 4.02 2.72 12.30
CA PHE A 10 3.80 3.46 13.55
C PHE A 10 5.10 3.83 14.29
N ASN A 11 6.22 3.18 13.96
CA ASN A 11 7.55 3.57 14.42
C ASN A 11 8.21 4.66 13.57
N ALA A 12 7.48 5.23 12.60
CA ALA A 12 7.97 6.22 11.65
C ALA A 12 9.13 5.72 10.75
N GLU A 13 9.18 4.41 10.51
CA GLU A 13 10.14 3.80 9.57
C GLU A 13 9.62 3.85 8.12
N ILE A 14 8.31 4.06 7.92
CA ILE A 14 7.66 4.11 6.61
C ILE A 14 6.86 5.40 6.46
N ASP A 15 7.13 6.15 5.39
CA ASP A 15 6.31 7.24 4.86
C ASP A 15 5.63 6.79 3.55
N TRP A 16 4.31 6.58 3.58
CA TRP A 16 3.54 6.11 2.42
C TRP A 16 3.67 7.01 1.19
N VAL A 17 3.81 8.33 1.36
CA VAL A 17 3.84 9.26 0.23
C VAL A 17 5.28 9.55 -0.20
N ALA A 18 6.20 9.70 0.75
CA ALA A 18 7.59 10.05 0.44
C ALA A 18 8.42 8.84 0.00
N ASP A 19 8.20 7.65 0.57
CA ASP A 19 9.06 6.51 0.31
C ASP A 19 8.75 5.80 -1.01
N THR A 20 9.76 5.09 -1.53
CA THR A 20 9.57 4.19 -2.66
C THR A 20 9.04 2.86 -2.16
N ILE A 21 7.73 2.65 -2.28
CA ILE A 21 7.09 1.37 -1.98
C ILE A 21 7.22 0.47 -3.21
N ARG A 22 7.83 -0.70 -3.03
CA ARG A 22 8.03 -1.70 -4.10
C ARG A 22 7.15 -2.92 -3.85
N CYS A 23 6.74 -3.58 -4.93
CA CYS A 23 5.95 -4.80 -4.91
C CYS A 23 6.72 -5.91 -5.62
N ALA A 24 6.92 -7.03 -4.93
CA ALA A 24 7.63 -8.17 -5.47
C ALA A 24 6.68 -9.27 -5.94
N LEU A 25 6.96 -9.88 -7.09
CA LEU A 25 6.29 -11.07 -7.57
C LEU A 25 7.09 -12.30 -7.18
N THR A 26 6.48 -13.20 -6.41
CA THR A 26 7.10 -14.45 -5.99
C THR A 26 6.48 -15.66 -6.69
N THR A 27 7.20 -16.78 -6.73
CA THR A 27 6.66 -18.04 -7.27
C THR A 27 5.63 -18.63 -6.30
N SER A 28 4.84 -19.60 -6.79
CA SER A 28 3.84 -20.31 -5.97
C SER A 28 4.43 -21.14 -4.82
N SER A 29 5.76 -21.33 -4.78
CA SER A 29 6.44 -22.02 -3.69
C SER A 29 6.81 -21.08 -2.53
N TYR A 30 6.68 -19.77 -2.71
CA TYR A 30 6.93 -18.80 -1.65
C TYR A 30 5.94 -18.98 -0.51
N THR A 31 6.46 -18.99 0.72
CA THR A 31 5.67 -19.10 1.95
C THR A 31 5.91 -17.86 2.80
N VAL A 32 4.82 -17.19 3.21
CA VAL A 32 4.89 -16.03 4.11
C VAL A 32 5.17 -16.50 5.55
N SER A 33 6.00 -15.75 6.27
CA SER A 33 6.26 -15.92 7.70
C SER A 33 5.86 -14.67 8.48
N ASP A 34 5.39 -14.84 9.72
CA ASP A 34 5.07 -13.75 10.65
C ASP A 34 6.30 -12.90 11.03
N ALA A 35 7.50 -13.42 10.78
CA ALA A 35 8.73 -12.71 11.03
C ALA A 35 9.03 -11.61 9.98
N HIS A 36 8.40 -11.64 8.81
CA HIS A 36 8.80 -10.75 7.71
C HIS A 36 8.56 -9.27 8.05
N ASP A 37 9.59 -8.44 7.93
CA ASP A 37 9.52 -6.98 8.06
C ASP A 37 9.86 -6.24 6.77
N TYR A 38 10.88 -6.68 6.04
CA TYR A 38 11.36 -6.00 4.84
C TYR A 38 11.57 -6.93 3.64
N PHE A 39 12.07 -6.38 2.54
CA PHE A 39 12.25 -7.09 1.27
C PHE A 39 13.36 -8.14 1.34
N ASP A 40 14.30 -8.01 2.26
CA ASP A 40 15.37 -8.98 2.52
C ASP A 40 14.85 -10.34 2.99
N ASP A 41 13.64 -10.41 3.55
CA ASP A 41 12.96 -11.65 3.91
C ASP A 41 12.28 -12.35 2.70
N ILE A 42 12.17 -11.67 1.55
CA ILE A 42 11.56 -12.27 0.36
C ILE A 42 12.50 -13.27 -0.28
N THR A 43 11.95 -14.45 -0.56
CA THR A 43 12.61 -15.50 -1.33
C THR A 43 11.78 -15.84 -2.55
N ASN A 44 12.38 -16.55 -3.50
CA ASN A 44 11.68 -17.02 -4.70
C ASN A 44 11.04 -15.90 -5.53
N GLU A 45 11.71 -14.74 -5.60
CA GLU A 45 11.31 -13.70 -6.52
C GLU A 45 11.42 -14.20 -7.96
N VAL A 46 10.39 -13.91 -8.76
CA VAL A 46 10.36 -14.28 -10.18
C VAL A 46 11.43 -13.49 -10.93
N VAL A 47 12.09 -14.14 -11.88
CA VAL A 47 12.90 -13.47 -12.91
C VAL A 47 12.44 -14.01 -14.26
N GLY A 48 11.99 -13.13 -15.15
CA GLY A 48 11.47 -13.59 -16.44
C GLY A 48 10.99 -12.48 -17.36
N THR A 49 10.38 -12.87 -18.47
CA THR A 49 9.88 -11.92 -19.46
C THR A 49 8.84 -10.98 -18.84
N GLY A 50 9.14 -9.67 -18.84
CA GLY A 50 8.24 -8.64 -18.33
C GLY A 50 8.34 -8.37 -16.83
N TYR A 51 9.24 -9.03 -16.10
CA TYR A 51 9.50 -8.78 -14.69
C TYR A 51 10.98 -8.98 -14.34
N VAL A 52 11.59 -7.95 -13.74
CA VAL A 52 12.97 -7.97 -13.25
C VAL A 52 12.92 -8.08 -11.73
N ALA A 53 13.82 -8.88 -11.15
CA ALA A 53 13.99 -8.95 -9.69
C ALA A 53 14.37 -7.57 -9.09
N ASP A 54 14.29 -7.47 -7.77
CA ASP A 54 14.30 -6.25 -6.95
C ASP A 54 12.94 -5.55 -6.82
N GLY A 55 11.83 -6.18 -7.17
CA GLY A 55 10.49 -5.61 -7.06
C GLY A 55 10.20 -4.49 -8.07
N GLU A 56 8.93 -4.25 -8.33
CA GLU A 56 8.48 -3.12 -9.16
C GLU A 56 8.02 -1.95 -8.27
N ALA A 57 8.35 -0.72 -8.64
CA ALA A 57 7.94 0.44 -7.86
C ALA A 57 6.43 0.67 -8.03
N LEU A 58 5.71 0.78 -6.91
CA LEU A 58 4.32 1.23 -6.95
C LEU A 58 4.29 2.67 -7.46
N GLY A 59 3.43 2.93 -8.43
CA GLY A 59 3.31 4.23 -9.10
C GLY A 59 2.78 5.34 -8.20
N THR A 60 1.73 6.04 -8.63
CA THR A 60 1.21 7.18 -7.87
C THR A 60 0.63 6.75 -6.51
N LYS A 61 1.27 7.20 -5.44
CA LYS A 61 0.82 7.04 -4.06
C LYS A 61 0.26 8.36 -3.56
N THR A 62 -0.98 8.34 -3.09
CA THR A 62 -1.63 9.52 -2.48
C THR A 62 -2.25 9.12 -1.15
N ALA A 63 -2.18 10.01 -0.18
CA ALA A 63 -2.95 9.94 1.06
C ALA A 63 -3.64 11.29 1.24
N THR A 64 -4.96 11.31 1.07
CA THR A 64 -5.77 12.52 1.19
C THR A 64 -6.80 12.32 2.28
N PHE A 65 -6.83 13.23 3.25
CA PHE A 65 -7.93 13.31 4.21
C PHE A 65 -9.09 14.06 3.55
N THR A 66 -10.28 13.44 3.52
CA THR A 66 -11.52 14.11 3.13
C THR A 66 -12.34 14.29 4.39
N ASP A 67 -12.62 15.54 4.75
CA ASP A 67 -13.47 15.86 5.89
C ASP A 67 -14.95 15.66 5.54
N ASP A 68 -15.75 15.19 6.49
CA ASP A 68 -17.17 14.95 6.31
C ASP A 68 -17.94 16.24 5.95
N ALA A 69 -17.57 17.39 6.51
CA ALA A 69 -18.22 18.66 6.21
C ALA A 69 -17.91 19.17 4.79
N SER A 70 -16.86 18.65 4.14
CA SER A 70 -16.51 18.94 2.74
C SER A 70 -17.09 17.93 1.74
N ALA A 71 -17.66 16.81 2.22
CA ALA A 71 -18.37 15.87 1.39
C ALA A 71 -19.71 16.51 0.97
N THR A 72 -19.82 16.90 -0.30
CA THR A 72 -21.02 17.50 -0.91
C THR A 72 -22.26 16.59 -0.90
N ALA A 73 -22.23 15.45 -0.22
CA ALA A 73 -23.26 14.41 -0.23
C ALA A 73 -24.53 14.75 0.57
N TRP A 74 -24.53 15.77 1.44
CA TRP A 74 -25.69 16.10 2.30
C TRP A 74 -26.36 17.47 2.04
N VAL A 75 -25.96 18.21 1.00
CA VAL A 75 -26.60 19.50 0.64
C VAL A 75 -27.39 19.38 -0.67
N ALA A 76 -28.38 18.47 -0.70
CA ALA A 76 -29.33 18.40 -1.82
C ALA A 76 -30.76 17.97 -1.45
N SER A 77 -31.13 17.81 -0.17
CA SER A 77 -32.38 17.10 0.20
C SER A 77 -33.31 17.80 1.19
N THR A 78 -33.45 19.13 1.16
CA THR A 78 -34.54 19.79 1.95
C THR A 78 -35.11 21.07 1.33
N ALA A 79 -35.23 21.14 0.00
CA ALA A 79 -36.20 22.05 -0.61
C ALA A 79 -37.55 21.33 -0.76
N TYR A 80 -38.32 21.24 0.33
CA TYR A 80 -39.77 21.00 0.23
C TYR A 80 -40.43 22.31 -0.18
N VAL A 81 -40.93 22.37 -1.41
CA VAL A 81 -41.70 23.51 -1.92
C VAL A 81 -43.17 23.27 -1.56
N VAL A 82 -43.72 24.13 -0.68
CA VAL A 82 -45.17 24.38 -0.55
C VAL A 82 -45.46 25.73 -1.15
#